data_AF-A0AAU3KNL0-F1
#
_entry.id   AF-A0AAU3KNL0-F1
#
_cell.length_a   1.000
_cell.length_b   1.000
_cell.length_c   1.000
_cell.angle_alpha   90.00
_cell.angle_beta   90.00
_cell.angle_gamma   90.00
#
_symmetry.space_group_name_H-M   'P 1'
#
loop_
_entity.id
_entity.type
_entity.pdbx_description
1 polymer ?
#
loop_
_entity_poly.entity_id
_entity_poly.type
_entity_poly.pdbx_seq_one_letter_code
_entity_poly.pdbx_strand_id
1 'polypeptide(L)' 'MDMEASIKWTLDWIREHGYDPFVEDAMELIHTVRLGTVSEAELHTRAREFTIECQLRNVVYEVADEADALIETAFDESE' A
#
# COMPACT_ATOMS: atom_id res chain seq x y z
N MET A 1 24.33 -3.87 1.19
CA MET A 1 23.76 -3.89 -0.17
C MET A 1 23.75 -2.46 -0.69
N ASP A 2 24.10 -2.20 -1.95
CA ASP A 2 23.92 -0.86 -2.50
C ASP A 2 22.42 -0.54 -2.66
N MET A 3 22.08 0.73 -2.87
CA MET A 3 20.68 1.18 -2.89
C MET A 3 19.90 0.53 -4.03
N GLU A 4 20.50 0.41 -5.21
CA GLU A 4 19.84 -0.12 -6.41
C GLU A 4 19.53 -1.61 -6.26
N ALA A 5 20.48 -2.38 -5.73
CA ALA A 5 20.29 -3.79 -5.40
C ALA A 5 19.21 -3.98 -4.32
N SER A 6 19.14 -3.09 -3.32
CA SER A 6 18.11 -3.15 -2.26
C SER A 6 16.72 -2.86 -2.81
N ILE A 7 16.60 -1.85 -3.69
CA ILE A 7 15.35 -1.54 -4.38
C ILE A 7 14.90 -2.74 -5.21
N LYS A 8 15.76 -3.25 -6.09
CA LYS A 8 15.43 -4.36 -6.98
C LYS A 8 15.02 -5.60 -6.20
N TRP A 9 15.82 -5.99 -5.20
CA TRP A 9 15.52 -7.16 -4.38
C TRP A 9 14.17 -7.01 -3.67
N THR A 10 13.90 -5.85 -3.07
CA THR A 10 12.66 -5.62 -2.31
C THR A 10 11.44 -5.65 -3.23
N LEU A 11 11.51 -5.02 -4.41
CA LEU A 11 10.42 -5.02 -5.37
C LEU A 11 10.16 -6.43 -5.96
N ASP A 12 11.21 -7.16 -6.28
CA ASP A 12 11.10 -8.54 -6.75
C ASP A 12 10.47 -9.43 -5.65
N TRP A 13 10.91 -9.28 -4.40
CA TRP A 13 10.39 -10.01 -3.24
C TRP A 13 8.92 -9.67 -2.94
N ILE A 14 8.52 -8.39 -3.01
CA ILE A 14 7.12 -7.94 -2.86
C ILE A 14 6.24 -8.65 -3.90
N ARG A 15 6.68 -8.65 -5.16
CA ARG A 15 5.95 -9.28 -6.26
C ARG A 15 5.86 -10.80 -6.11
N GLU A 16 6.95 -11.46 -5.74
CA GLU A 16 7.00 -12.91 -5.55
C GLU A 16 6.05 -13.40 -4.47
N HIS A 17 5.81 -12.60 -3.43
CA HIS A 17 4.92 -12.92 -2.32
C HIS A 17 3.50 -12.36 -2.46
N GLY A 18 3.21 -11.65 -3.56
CA GLY A 18 1.88 -11.11 -3.84
C GLY A 18 1.47 -9.96 -2.91
N TYR A 19 2.44 -9.20 -2.40
CA TYR A 19 2.16 -7.97 -1.66
C TYR A 19 1.89 -6.81 -2.62
N ASP A 20 0.98 -5.94 -2.24
CA ASP A 20 0.56 -4.78 -3.05
C ASP A 20 0.44 -3.52 -2.18
N PRO A 21 1.56 -3.03 -1.61
CA PRO A 21 1.59 -1.83 -0.79
C PRO A 21 1.60 -0.55 -1.64
N PHE A 22 1.29 0.61 -1.05
CA PHE A 22 1.52 1.88 -1.73
C PHE A 22 3.01 2.15 -1.95
N VAL A 23 3.31 3.11 -2.82
CA VAL A 23 4.70 3.51 -3.12
C VAL A 23 5.45 3.96 -1.86
N GLU A 24 4.79 4.69 -0.96
CA GLU A 24 5.37 5.16 0.30
C GLU A 24 5.76 3.99 1.23
N ASP A 25 4.89 2.99 1.32
CA ASP A 25 5.09 1.80 2.13
C ASP A 25 6.19 0.88 1.53
N ALA A 26 6.21 0.75 0.20
CA ALA A 26 7.26 0.03 -0.51
C ALA A 26 8.64 0.66 -0.26
N MET A 27 8.71 1.99 -0.17
CA MET A 27 9.94 2.70 0.20
C MET A 27 10.38 2.37 1.62
N GLU A 28 9.45 2.24 2.57
CA GLU A 28 9.79 1.81 3.94
C GLU A 28 10.37 0.39 3.96
N LEU A 29 9.79 -0.55 3.20
CA LEU A 29 10.32 -1.90 3.06
C LEU A 29 11.73 -1.88 2.47
N ILE A 30 11.99 -1.05 1.45
CA ILE A 30 13.32 -0.89 0.84
C ILE A 30 14.33 -0.40 1.87
N HIS A 31 13.96 0.59 2.68
CA HIS A 31 14.83 1.09 3.76
C HIS A 31 15.11 0.01 4.80
N THR A 32 14.08 -0.73 5.20
CA THR A 32 14.17 -1.80 6.19
C THR A 32 15.10 -2.93 5.74
N VAL A 33 14.94 -3.39 4.49
CA VAL A 33 15.81 -4.40 3.87
C VAL A 33 17.25 -3.90 3.78
N ARG A 34 17.45 -2.66 3.32
CA ARG A 34 18.78 -2.06 3.19
C ARG A 34 19.51 -1.99 4.53
N LEU A 35 18.80 -1.64 5.60
CA LEU A 35 19.36 -1.53 6.94
C LEU A 35 19.58 -2.90 7.60
N GLY A 36 18.91 -3.96 7.12
CA GLY A 36 19.03 -5.30 7.68
C GLY A 36 18.57 -5.39 9.13
N THR A 37 17.64 -4.52 9.52
CA THR A 37 17.20 -4.33 10.91
C THR A 37 16.07 -5.25 11.35
N VAL A 38 15.52 -6.04 10.42
CA VAL A 38 14.38 -6.92 10.68
C VAL A 38 14.67 -8.32 10.18
N SER A 39 14.05 -9.30 10.83
CA SER A 39 13.95 -10.66 10.35
C SER A 39 13.01 -10.75 9.13
N GLU A 40 13.14 -11.84 8.38
CA GLU A 40 12.23 -12.14 7.25
C GLU A 40 10.76 -12.24 7.70
N ALA A 41 10.51 -12.79 8.90
CA ALA A 41 9.15 -12.87 9.46
C ALA A 41 8.55 -11.48 9.77
N GLU A 42 9.36 -10.56 10.28
CA GLU A 42 8.95 -9.17 10.50
C GLU A 42 8.73 -8.44 9.17
N LEU A 43 9.57 -8.70 8.16
CA LEU A 43 9.38 -8.15 6.82
C LEU A 43 8.06 -8.61 6.19
N HIS A 44 7.73 -9.90 6.29
CA HIS A 44 6.42 -10.44 5.87
C HIS A 44 5.25 -9.81 6.62
N THR A 45 5.39 -9.62 7.92
CA THR A 45 4.35 -8.99 8.75
C THR A 45 4.10 -7.57 8.27
N ARG A 46 5.16 -6.77 8.10
CA ARG A 46 5.08 -5.38 7.62
C ARG A 46 4.48 -5.28 6.23
N ALA A 47 4.94 -6.11 5.29
CA ALA A 47 4.43 -6.10 3.92
C ALA A 47 2.95 -6.47 3.83
N ARG A 48 2.50 -7.39 4.70
CA ARG A 48 1.08 -7.74 4.81
C ARG A 48 0.26 -6.61 5.41
N GLU A 49 0.74 -5.95 6.46
CA GLU A 49 0.09 -4.77 7.05
C GLU A 49 -0.12 -3.69 5.98
N PHE A 50 0.92 -3.34 5.23
CA PHE A 50 0.84 -2.35 4.16
C PHE A 50 -0.10 -2.74 3.03
N THR A 51 -0.11 -4.02 2.65
CA THR A 51 -1.07 -4.51 1.64
C THR A 51 -2.51 -4.36 2.12
N ILE A 52 -2.80 -4.68 3.39
CA ILE A 52 -4.13 -4.52 3.98
C ILE A 52 -4.51 -3.04 4.06
N GLU A 53 -3.58 -2.18 4.49
CA GLU A 53 -3.82 -0.74 4.55
C GLU A 53 -4.13 -0.16 3.17
N CYS A 54 -3.38 -0.58 2.15
CA CYS A 54 -3.61 -0.22 0.76
C CYS A 54 -5.04 -0.57 0.31
N GLN A 55 -5.45 -1.82 0.56
CA GLN A 55 -6.81 -2.29 0.25
C GLN A 55 -7.89 -1.49 0.99
N LEU A 56 -7.70 -1.23 2.28
CA LEU A 56 -8.65 -0.45 3.08
C LEU A 56 -8.77 0.99 2.58
N ARG A 57 -7.64 1.64 2.25
CA ARG A 57 -7.62 3.01 1.75
C ARG A 57 -8.34 3.13 0.40
N ASN A 58 -8.15 2.15 -0.50
CA ASN A 58 -8.88 2.09 -1.76
C ASN A 58 -10.39 1.98 -1.55
N VAL A 59 -10.84 1.10 -0.65
CA VAL A 59 -12.27 0.99 -0.31
C VAL A 59 -12.81 2.30 0.28
N VAL A 60 -12.04 2.98 1.13
CA VAL A 60 -12.45 4.29 1.67
C VAL A 60 -12.61 5.33 0.56
N TYR A 61 -11.72 5.36 -0.43
CA TYR A 61 -11.86 6.26 -1.57
C TYR A 61 -13.08 5.94 -2.42
N GLU A 62 -13.32 4.66 -2.73
CA GLU A 62 -14.51 4.23 -3.48
C GLU A 62 -15.81 4.62 -2.76
N VAL A 63 -15.88 4.42 -1.44
CA VAL A 63 -17.05 4.80 -0.64
C VAL A 63 -17.22 6.32 -0.56
N ALA A 64 -16.12 7.07 -0.48
CA ALA A 64 -16.17 8.54 -0.49
C ALA A 64 -16.71 9.07 -1.82
N ASP A 65 -16.21 8.55 -2.94
CA ASP A 65 -16.66 8.92 -4.28
C ASP A 65 -18.16 8.57 -4.49
N GLU A 66 -18.61 7.40 -4.00
CA GLU A 66 -20.03 7.02 -4.06
C GLU A 66 -20.89 7.94 -3.18
N ALA A 67 -20.42 8.29 -1.99
CA ALA A 67 -21.13 9.21 -1.10
C ALA A 67 -21.27 10.61 -1.73
N ASP A 68 -20.22 11.13 -2.35
CA ASP A 68 -20.25 12.42 -3.04
C ASP A 68 -21.24 12.40 -4.22
N ALA A 69 -21.26 11.33 -5.02
CA ALA A 69 -22.22 11.18 -6.13
C ALA A 69 -23.68 11.11 -5.66
N LEU A 70 -23.95 10.43 -4.53
CA LEU A 70 -25.28 10.38 -3.92
C LEU A 70 -25.71 11.73 -3.36
N ILE A 71 -24.78 12.48 -2.77
CA ILE A 71 -25.02 13.84 -2.28
C ILE A 71 -25.39 14.74 -3.46
N GLU A 72 -24.60 14.76 -4.54
CA GLU A 72 -24.89 15.55 -5.74
C GLU A 72 -26.28 15.23 -6.31
N THR A 73 -26.61 13.95 -6.46
CA THR A 73 -27.93 13.52 -6.99
C THR A 73 -29.08 13.96 -6.09
N ALA A 74 -28.93 13.86 -4.76
CA ALA A 74 -29.98 14.20 -3.81
C ALA A 74 -30.30 15.71 -3.79
N PHE A 75 -29.32 16.56 -4.10
CA PHE A 75 -29.53 18.01 -4.18
C PHE A 75 -29.97 18.47 -5.58
N ASP A 76 -29.62 17.74 -6.65
CA ASP A 76 -30.08 18.03 -8.02
C ASP A 76 -31.57 17.71 -8.25
N GLU A 77 -32.15 16.73 -7.54
CA GLU A 77 -33.60 16.41 -7.63
C GLU A 77 -34.51 17.41 -6.88
N SER A 78 -33.95 18.45 -6.26
CA SER A 78 -34.69 19.42 -5.45
C SER A 78 -35.04 20.75 -6.14
N GLU A 79 -34.78 20.87 -7.45
CA GLU A 79 -35.27 21.96 -8.33
C GLU A 79 -36.60 21.66 -9.05
#